data_AF-A0A7C5DW06-F1
#
_entry.id   AF-A0A7C5DW06-F1
#
_cell.length_a   1.000
_cell.length_b   1.000
_cell.length_c   1.000
_cell.angle_alpha   90.00
_cell.angle_beta   90.00
_cell.angle_gamma   90.00
#
_symmetry.space_group_name_H-M   'P 1'
#
loop_
_entity.id
_entity.type
_entity.pdbx_description
1 polymer ?
#
loop_
_entity_poly.entity_id
_entity_poly.type
_entity_poly.pdbx_seq_one_letter_code
_entity_poly.pdbx_strand_id
1 'polypeptide(L)' 'MRPNFNGNYWDQEPEGQFDQFNATMLYCTKCKEATPVRSRLLLILPDGELHEYLCQYCGSSVGTKTIKEQRNITLVV' A
#
# COMPACT_ATOMS: atom_id res chain seq x y z
N MET A 1 37.99 -0.23 36.76
CA MET A 1 36.55 -0.56 36.75
C MET A 1 36.07 -0.62 35.30
N ARG A 2 35.52 -1.75 34.83
CA ARG A 2 34.91 -1.89 33.50
C ARG A 2 33.39 -1.79 33.67
N PRO A 3 32.66 -0.93 32.92
CA PRO A 3 31.21 -0.92 33.00
C PRO A 3 30.65 -2.20 32.36
N ASN A 4 29.76 -2.87 33.10
CA ASN A 4 29.02 -4.04 32.66
C ASN A 4 27.90 -3.56 31.71
N PHE A 5 28.00 -3.91 30.42
CA PHE A 5 26.91 -3.76 29.46
C PHE A 5 26.04 -5.01 29.50
N ASN A 6 25.08 -5.03 30.42
CA ASN A 6 23.96 -5.98 30.39
C ASN A 6 22.84 -5.33 29.59
N GLY A 7 22.78 -5.63 28.30
CA GLY A 7 21.85 -5.00 27.37
C GLY A 7 21.45 -5.96 26.26
N ASN A 8 20.56 -6.90 26.59
CA ASN A 8 19.79 -7.65 25.63
C ASN A 8 18.66 -6.74 25.08
N TYR A 9 19.03 -5.86 24.16
CA TYR A 9 18.09 -5.12 23.31
C TYR A 9 18.19 -5.72 21.90
N TRP A 10 17.52 -6.86 21.73
CA TRP A 10 17.30 -7.47 20.42
C TRP A 10 15.94 -6.99 19.92
N ASP A 11 16.01 -6.19 18.85
CA ASP A 11 15.07 -6.21 17.73
C ASP A 11 13.60 -6.05 18.10
N GLN A 12 13.22 -4.80 18.38
CA GLN A 12 11.88 -4.33 18.01
C GLN A 12 11.85 -4.14 16.49
N GLU A 13 11.91 -5.23 15.73
CA GLU A 13 11.61 -5.20 14.31
C GLU A 13 10.09 -5.06 14.20
N PRO A 14 9.55 -3.96 13.65
CA PRO A 14 8.12 -3.78 13.53
C PRO A 14 7.59 -4.76 12.47
N GLU A 15 7.32 -6.00 12.90
CA GLU A 15 6.66 -7.04 12.10
C GLU A 15 5.27 -6.54 11.69
N GLY A 16 5.18 -5.97 10.49
CA GLY A 16 3.93 -5.51 9.89
C GLY A 16 3.97 -4.13 9.22
N GLN A 17 5.05 -3.35 9.36
CA GLN A 17 5.05 -1.97 8.81
C GLN A 17 5.16 -1.91 7.27
N PHE A 18 5.57 -3.01 6.63
CA PHE A 18 5.76 -3.10 5.17
C PHE A 18 4.67 -3.89 4.44
N ASP A 19 3.60 -4.29 5.13
CA ASP A 19 2.63 -5.26 4.60
C ASP A 19 1.91 -4.74 3.34
N GLN A 20 1.80 -3.42 3.16
CA GLN A 20 1.10 -2.82 2.03
C GLN A 20 1.87 -1.66 1.41
N PHE A 21 2.64 -1.95 0.36
CA PHE A 21 3.24 -0.92 -0.49
C PHE A 21 2.18 -0.28 -1.40
N ASN A 22 1.93 1.01 -1.19
CA ASN A 22 1.15 1.84 -2.13
C ASN A 22 2.10 2.69 -2.96
N ALA A 23 1.84 2.78 -4.26
CA ALA A 23 2.61 3.67 -5.12
C ALA A 23 2.27 5.12 -4.78
N THR A 24 3.25 5.91 -4.33
CA THR A 24 3.06 7.32 -3.98
C THR A 24 3.37 8.25 -5.16
N MET A 25 4.19 7.81 -6.12
CA MET A 25 4.54 8.56 -7.33
C MET A 25 4.47 7.66 -8.56
N LEU A 26 3.81 8.13 -9.61
CA LEU A 26 3.79 7.48 -10.93
C LEU A 26 3.95 8.51 -12.03
N TYR A 27 4.48 8.06 -13.17
CA TYR A 27 4.58 8.87 -14.36
C TYR A 27 3.20 9.09 -14.98
N CYS A 28 2.79 10.35 -15.10
CA CYS A 28 1.55 10.69 -15.78
C CYS A 28 1.83 11.08 -17.24
N THR A 29 1.19 10.42 -18.20
CA THR A 29 1.32 10.74 -19.64
C THR A 29 0.76 12.12 -20.01
N LYS A 30 -0.15 12.66 -19.20
CA LYS A 30 -0.73 14.01 -19.39
C LYS A 30 0.18 15.12 -18.87
N CYS A 31 0.76 14.94 -17.67
CA CYS A 31 1.70 15.90 -17.09
C CYS A 31 3.14 15.73 -17.62
N LYS A 32 3.42 14.58 -18.25
CA LYS A 32 4.75 14.17 -18.73
C LYS A 32 5.84 14.17 -17.65
N GLU A 33 5.44 14.02 -16.39
CA GLU A 33 6.31 14.09 -15.22
C GLU A 33 5.93 13.00 -14.21
N ALA A 34 6.87 12.66 -13.32
CA ALA A 34 6.62 11.83 -12.15
C ALA A 34 5.82 12.65 -11.13
N THR A 35 4.52 12.38 -11.06
CA THR A 35 3.59 13.12 -10.20
C THR A 35 3.21 12.28 -8.98
N PRO A 36 2.92 12.90 -7.83
CA PRO A 36 2.32 12.22 -6.71
C PRO A 36 0.94 11.70 -7.12
N VAL A 37 0.62 10.48 -6.67
CA VAL A 37 -0.64 9.81 -6.96
C VAL A 37 -1.41 9.52 -5.69
N ARG A 38 -2.72 9.55 -5.79
CA ARG A 38 -3.64 9.09 -4.74
C ARG A 38 -4.32 7.81 -5.20
N SER A 39 -4.35 6.80 -4.35
CA SER A 39 -5.19 5.63 -4.57
C SER A 39 -6.62 5.92 -4.13
N ARG A 40 -7.59 5.53 -4.95
CA ARG A 40 -9.01 5.55 -4.61
C ARG A 40 -9.58 4.16 -4.85
N LEU A 41 -10.31 3.64 -3.86
CA LEU A 41 -11.07 2.41 -4.02
C LEU A 41 -12.17 2.62 -5.07
N LEU A 42 -12.10 1.87 -6.17
CA LEU A 42 -13.12 1.86 -7.22
C LEU A 42 -14.22 0.84 -6.89
N LEU A 43 -13.83 -0.38 -6.55
CA LEU A 43 -14.72 -1.52 -6.42
C LEU A 43 -14.26 -2.46 -5.31
N ILE A 44 -15.22 -2.91 -4.51
CA ILE A 44 -15.04 -3.98 -3.53
C ILE A 44 -15.56 -5.25 -4.18
N LEU A 45 -14.68 -6.23 -4.35
CA LEU A 45 -14.99 -7.57 -4.84
C LEU A 45 -14.96 -8.56 -3.66
N PRO A 46 -15.65 -9.70 -3.77
CA PRO A 46 -15.57 -10.76 -2.76
C PRO A 46 -14.13 -11.27 -2.55
N ASP A 47 -13.31 -11.32 -3.60
CA ASP A 47 -11.91 -11.78 -3.56
C ASP A 47 -10.88 -10.66 -3.31
N GLY A 48 -11.31 -9.42 -3.11
CA GLY A 48 -10.39 -8.30 -2.91
C GLY A 48 -10.89 -6.90 -3.29
N GLU A 49 -10.00 -5.93 -3.29
CA GLU A 49 -10.31 -4.51 -3.49
C GLU A 49 -9.55 -3.92 -4.70
N LEU A 50 -10.30 -3.38 -5.65
CA LEU A 50 -9.74 -2.69 -6.81
C LEU A 50 -9.56 -1.21 -6.51
N HIS A 51 -8.33 -0.77 -6.53
CA HIS A 51 -7.92 0.61 -6.34
C HIS A 51 -7.44 1.21 -7.66
N GLU A 52 -7.83 2.44 -7.94
CA GLU A 52 -7.31 3.24 -9.04
C GLU A 52 -6.33 4.28 -8.52
N TYR A 53 -5.21 4.44 -9.20
CA TYR A 53 -4.27 5.53 -8.97
C TYR A 53 -4.64 6.71 -9.87
N LEU A 54 -4.92 7.84 -9.23
CA LEU A 54 -5.21 9.09 -9.90
C LEU A 54 -4.05 10.05 -9.70
N CYS A 55 -3.61 10.71 -10.77
CA CYS A 55 -2.66 11.81 -10.67
C CYS A 55 -3.26 12.92 -9.80
N GLN A 56 -2.53 13.40 -8.79
CA GLN A 56 -3.03 14.45 -7.90
C GLN A 56 -3.23 15.79 -8.63
N TYR A 57 -2.49 16.05 -9.70
CA TYR A 57 -2.55 17.30 -10.45
C TYR A 57 -3.64 17.30 -11.53
N CYS A 58 -3.67 16.30 -12.41
CA CYS A 58 -4.61 16.27 -13.53
C CYS A 58 -5.83 15.36 -13.31
N GLY A 59 -5.85 14.56 -12.25
CA GLY A 59 -6.94 13.62 -11.98
C GLY A 59 -7.07 12.47 -12.99
N SER A 60 -6.11 12.31 -13.90
CA SER A 60 -6.13 11.20 -14.86
C SER A 60 -5.78 9.88 -14.17
N SER A 61 -6.43 8.81 -14.58
CA SER A 61 -6.08 7.44 -14.19
C SER A 61 -4.70 7.10 -14.74
N VAL A 62 -3.76 6.88 -13.83
CA VAL A 62 -2.36 6.53 -14.16
C VAL A 62 -2.06 5.06 -13.93
N GLY A 63 -2.99 4.32 -13.31
CA GLY A 63 -2.88 2.88 -13.15
C GLY A 63 -3.95 2.32 -12.22
N THR A 64 -3.99 0.99 -12.12
CA THR A 64 -4.94 0.25 -11.27
C THR A 64 -4.15 -0.77 -10.45
N LYS A 65 -4.51 -0.91 -9.17
CA LYS A 65 -3.98 -1.92 -8.24
C LYS A 65 -5.14 -2.78 -7.75
N THR A 66 -5.05 -4.07 -7.97
CA THR A 66 -5.97 -5.03 -7.37
C THR A 66 -5.32 -5.64 -6.14
N ILE A 67 -5.89 -5.38 -4.97
CA ILE A 67 -5.50 -6.03 -3.72
C ILE A 67 -6.35 -7.29 -3.63
N LYS A 68 -5.74 -8.47 -3.70
CA LYS A 68 -6.46 -9.72 -3.44
C LYS A 68 -6.42 -9.97 -1.95
N GLU A 69 -7.55 -9.80 -1.28
CA GLU A 69 -7.68 -10.15 0.13
C GLU A 69 -8.34 -11.52 0.18
N GLN A 70 -7.61 -12.54 0.65
CA GLN A 70 -8.19 -13.87 0.88
C GLN A 70 -9.11 -13.81 2.10
N ARG A 71 -10.28 -13.18 1.92
CA ARG A 71 -11.38 -13.31 2.87
C ARG A 71 -11.97 -14.68 2.62
N ASN A 72 -11.77 -15.62 3.54
CA ASN A 72 -12.54 -16.87 3.56
C ASN A 72 -14.00 -16.51 3.86
N ILE A 73 -14.78 -16.20 2.82
CA ILE A 73 -16.20 -15.88 2.97
C ILE A 73 -16.96 -17.20 3.07
N THR A 74 -17.32 -17.60 4.29
CA THR A 74 -18.28 -18.68 4.52
C THR A 74 -19.68 -18.14 4.26
N LEU A 75 -20.25 -18.46 3.09
CA LEU A 75 -21.67 -18.21 2.81
C LEU A 75 -22.51 -19.19 3.63
N VAL A 76 -23.27 -18.67 4.59
CA VAL A 76 -24.31 -19.44 5.29
C VAL A 76 -25.61 -19.20 4.53
N VAL A 77 -26.14 -20.26 3.92
CA VAL A 77 -27.42 -20.29 3.19
C VAL A 77 -28.51 -20.85 4.10
#